data_AF-A0A820GEN8-F1
#
_entry.id   AF-A0A820GEN8-F1
#
_cell.length_a   1.000
_cell.length_b   1.000
_cell.length_c   1.000
_cell.angle_alpha   90.00
_cell.angle_beta   90.00
_cell.angle_gamma   90.00
#
_symmetry.space_group_name_H-M   'P 1'
#
loop_
_entity.id
_entity.type
_entity.pdbx_description
1 polymer ?
#
loop_
_entity_poly.entity_id
_entity_poly.type
_entity_poly.pdbx_seq_one_letter_code
_entity_poly.pdbx_strand_id
1 'polypeptide(L)'
;DKQYVRLQCDGFFDSLSVLNWGGIVFERKFSMNKLSDIPEISDSASPVFNDINQRQSILNYVDILHAGLRPELTIRHYAERYAALTVFDNLINPLFDNITVLYSASDGMNFSNVGSSIRLRNSVSAYNRGHGIAVTSRYGNVTLDNVHIFDNAGDGVYYAMNNTEWSLREQEESPKRLYKSFCETANSVEFPSYFTYRPPAAGTCCTQAFSSMYNTRLTVHFQSVFLADYRTRYRIELYNGQFDIMPLLANITFNRTLESLSSFSNELLVRLCHSCDDVRSLSCWNQSDRIQLYVVNDDGRDADVHIWNSRIVNNSLSGVRVVNLRSLIEINQTIINHNQRHGLDIDSGA
;
A
#
# COMPACT_ATOMS: atom_id res chain seq x y z
N ASP A 1 -14.56 1.11 -28.52
CA ASP A 1 -14.61 2.57 -28.72
C ASP A 1 -13.70 3.30 -27.74
N LYS A 2 -12.65 3.96 -28.23
CA LYS A 2 -11.77 4.79 -27.39
C LYS A 2 -12.38 6.18 -27.32
N GLN A 3 -12.94 6.57 -26.17
CA GLN A 3 -13.32 7.96 -25.92
C GLN A 3 -12.07 8.74 -25.51
N TYR A 4 -11.68 9.69 -26.36
CA TYR A 4 -10.69 10.70 -26.02
C TYR A 4 -11.39 11.80 -25.22
N VAL A 5 -11.18 11.82 -23.90
CA VAL A 5 -11.61 12.95 -23.08
C VAL A 5 -10.47 13.95 -23.07
N ARG A 6 -10.57 14.99 -23.91
CA ARG A 6 -9.67 16.15 -23.86
C ARG A 6 -10.28 17.16 -22.89
N LEU A 7 -9.79 17.19 -21.66
CA LEU A 7 -10.11 18.29 -20.73
C LEU A 7 -9.23 19.48 -21.12
N GLN A 8 -9.75 20.34 -21.97
CA GLN A 8 -9.19 21.68 -22.17
C GLN A 8 -9.81 22.58 -21.09
N CYS A 9 -9.09 22.77 -20.00
CA CYS A 9 -9.37 23.87 -19.10
C CYS A 9 -8.91 25.14 -19.82
N ASP A 10 -9.85 25.90 -20.39
CA ASP A 10 -9.52 27.20 -20.96
C ASP A 10 -8.86 28.05 -19.87
N GLY A 11 -7.58 28.35 -20.06
CA GLY A 11 -6.87 29.31 -19.23
C GLY A 11 -7.55 30.65 -19.35
N PHE A 12 -8.12 31.14 -18.25
CA PHE A 12 -8.44 32.55 -18.10
C PHE A 12 -7.11 33.31 -18.05
N PHE A 13 -6.56 33.64 -19.22
CA PHE A 13 -5.34 34.43 -19.34
C PHE A 13 -5.65 35.88 -19.02
N ASP A 14 -5.70 36.20 -17.73
CA ASP A 14 -5.44 37.55 -17.26
C ASP A 14 -4.02 37.60 -16.68
N SER A 15 -3.22 38.54 -17.17
CA SER A 15 -1.78 38.69 -16.94
C SER A 15 -1.35 38.88 -15.48
N LEU A 16 -2.30 38.93 -14.54
CA LEU A 16 -2.08 39.22 -13.12
C LEU A 16 -2.55 38.14 -12.15
N SER A 17 -3.05 36.99 -12.62
CA SER A 17 -3.41 35.89 -11.72
C SER A 17 -3.31 34.54 -12.42
N VAL A 18 -2.20 33.83 -12.21
CA VAL A 18 -2.17 32.37 -12.43
C VAL A 18 -2.97 31.77 -11.28
N LEU A 19 -4.29 31.70 -11.44
CA LEU A 19 -5.14 30.99 -10.51
C LEU A 19 -4.96 29.51 -10.80
N ASN A 20 -4.18 28.82 -9.97
CA ASN A 20 -4.10 27.38 -10.07
C ASN A 20 -5.51 26.78 -9.91
N TRP A 21 -5.78 25.69 -10.62
CA TRP A 21 -7.05 24.96 -10.55
C TRP A 21 -6.96 23.75 -9.62
N GLY A 22 -8.10 23.09 -9.36
CA GLY A 22 -8.22 22.08 -8.31
C GLY A 22 -7.48 20.75 -8.52
N GLY A 23 -7.04 20.44 -9.75
CA GLY A 23 -6.42 19.17 -10.09
C GLY A 23 -7.43 18.04 -10.38
N ILE A 24 -6.91 16.85 -10.68
CA ILE A 24 -7.69 15.63 -10.92
C ILE A 24 -7.78 14.83 -9.62
N VAL A 25 -8.99 14.41 -9.26
CA VAL A 25 -9.21 13.58 -8.06
C VAL A 25 -9.92 12.29 -8.44
N PHE A 26 -9.31 11.17 -8.06
CA PHE A 26 -9.90 9.84 -8.11
C PHE A 26 -10.50 9.52 -6.74
N GLU A 27 -11.82 9.51 -6.70
CA GLU A 27 -12.61 9.17 -5.51
C GLU A 27 -13.73 8.21 -5.88
N ARG A 28 -14.21 7.44 -4.91
CA ARG A 28 -15.33 6.54 -5.10
C ARG A 28 -16.64 7.33 -5.08
N LYS A 29 -17.45 7.18 -6.14
CA LYS A 29 -18.85 7.62 -6.13
C LYS A 29 -19.71 6.59 -5.40
N PHE A 30 -20.17 6.90 -4.18
CA PHE A 30 -21.16 6.09 -3.48
C PHE A 30 -22.50 6.16 -4.24
N SER A 31 -23.06 5.02 -4.64
CA SER A 31 -24.46 4.96 -5.08
C SER A 31 -25.35 4.97 -3.84
N MET A 32 -26.26 5.94 -3.73
CA MET A 32 -27.25 6.02 -2.64
C MET A 32 -28.35 4.94 -2.69
N ASN A 33 -28.12 3.82 -3.38
CA ASN A 33 -29.14 2.78 -3.51
C ASN A 33 -28.86 1.65 -2.50
N LYS A 34 -29.88 1.39 -1.68
CA LYS A 34 -29.91 0.43 -0.57
C LYS A 34 -29.28 -0.91 -0.93
N LEU A 35 -28.54 -1.44 0.04
CA LEU A 35 -27.82 -2.72 0.06
C LEU A 35 -28.71 -3.99 -0.04
N SER A 36 -29.95 -3.90 -0.54
CA SER A 36 -30.92 -5.01 -0.50
C SER A 36 -30.98 -5.88 -1.76
N ASP A 37 -30.32 -5.51 -2.86
CA ASP A 37 -30.61 -6.08 -4.18
C ASP A 37 -29.42 -6.78 -4.85
N ILE A 38 -28.57 -7.51 -4.12
CA ILE A 38 -27.55 -8.38 -4.75
C ILE A 38 -28.06 -9.84 -4.72
N PRO A 39 -28.39 -10.45 -5.86
CA PRO A 39 -28.76 -11.87 -5.93
C PRO A 39 -27.53 -12.75 -5.65
N GLU A 40 -27.75 -13.85 -4.92
CA GLU A 40 -26.79 -14.95 -4.78
C GLU A 40 -26.36 -15.45 -6.17
N ILE A 41 -25.08 -15.31 -6.51
CA ILE A 41 -24.51 -15.90 -7.72
C ILE A 41 -23.94 -17.27 -7.35
N SER A 42 -24.57 -18.30 -7.91
CA SER A 42 -24.22 -19.72 -7.81
C SER A 42 -22.94 -20.08 -8.57
N ASP A 43 -22.30 -21.14 -8.08
CA ASP A 43 -21.08 -21.79 -8.54
C ASP A 43 -20.92 -22.06 -10.05
N SER A 44 -19.64 -22.25 -10.43
CA SER A 44 -19.11 -22.91 -11.63
C SER A 44 -18.74 -22.06 -12.86
N ALA A 45 -17.67 -21.28 -12.72
CA ALA A 45 -16.71 -21.03 -13.80
C ALA A 45 -15.36 -20.60 -13.21
N SER A 46 -14.27 -21.31 -13.50
CA SER A 46 -12.91 -20.88 -13.16
C SER A 46 -12.63 -19.49 -13.77
N PRO A 47 -12.15 -18.51 -12.99
CA PRO A 47 -11.57 -17.31 -13.56
C PRO A 47 -10.04 -17.36 -13.45
N VAL A 48 -9.39 -17.01 -14.57
CA VAL A 48 -8.07 -16.39 -14.55
C VAL A 48 -8.20 -15.12 -13.72
N PHE A 49 -7.51 -15.06 -12.58
CA PHE A 49 -7.68 -14.01 -11.58
C PHE A 49 -7.01 -12.70 -12.02
N ASN A 50 -7.85 -11.70 -12.34
CA ASN A 50 -7.49 -10.28 -12.21
C ASN A 50 -7.69 -9.86 -10.75
N ASP A 51 -6.77 -9.02 -10.25
CA ASP A 51 -6.79 -8.34 -8.94
C ASP A 51 -8.19 -8.22 -8.32
N ILE A 52 -8.38 -8.85 -7.17
CA ILE A 52 -9.66 -9.07 -6.54
C ILE A 52 -10.31 -7.71 -6.18
N ASN A 53 -11.27 -7.27 -7.00
CA ASN A 53 -12.26 -6.23 -6.69
C ASN A 53 -11.76 -4.81 -6.38
N GLN A 54 -10.69 -4.36 -7.03
CA GLN A 54 -10.34 -2.93 -7.09
C GLN A 54 -10.69 -2.39 -8.47
N ARG A 55 -11.45 -1.29 -8.53
CA ARG A 55 -11.71 -0.65 -9.81
C ARG A 55 -10.37 -0.10 -10.30
N GLN A 56 -9.86 -0.66 -11.39
CA GLN A 56 -8.70 -0.12 -12.06
C GLN A 56 -9.03 1.31 -12.50
N SER A 57 -8.33 2.27 -11.91
CA SER A 57 -8.40 3.66 -12.30
C SER A 57 -7.22 3.92 -13.20
N ILE A 58 -7.51 4.10 -14.48
CA ILE A 58 -6.49 4.29 -15.51
C ILE A 58 -6.49 5.76 -15.93
N LEU A 59 -5.29 6.35 -15.96
CA LEU A 59 -5.06 7.69 -16.51
C LEU A 59 -3.83 7.59 -17.38
N ASN A 60 -3.96 7.95 -18.66
CA ASN A 60 -2.84 7.87 -19.60
C ASN A 60 -2.73 9.12 -20.48
N TYR A 61 -1.51 9.56 -20.78
CA TYR A 61 -1.23 10.66 -21.72
C TYR A 61 -1.87 11.99 -21.30
N VAL A 62 -1.62 12.44 -20.07
CA VAL A 62 -2.23 13.64 -19.50
C VAL A 62 -1.18 14.58 -18.94
N ASP A 63 -1.25 15.84 -19.34
CA ASP A 63 -0.47 16.93 -18.77
C ASP A 63 -1.34 17.74 -17.79
N ILE A 64 -0.88 17.86 -16.55
CA ILE A 64 -1.54 18.57 -15.45
C ILE A 64 -0.61 19.72 -15.04
N LEU A 65 -0.96 20.93 -15.47
CA LEU A 65 -0.14 22.13 -15.25
C LEU A 65 -0.85 23.08 -14.31
N HIS A 66 -0.10 23.74 -13.42
CA HIS A 66 -0.60 24.81 -12.54
C HIS A 66 -1.88 24.41 -11.77
N ALA A 67 -1.89 23.21 -11.18
CA ALA A 67 -3.01 22.73 -10.37
C ALA A 67 -2.70 22.86 -8.85
N GLY A 68 -3.58 22.35 -8.01
CA GLY A 68 -3.40 22.24 -6.56
C GLY A 68 -3.99 23.36 -5.71
N LEU A 69 -4.92 24.17 -6.26
CA LEU A 69 -5.73 25.12 -5.48
C LEU A 69 -7.21 24.90 -5.78
N ARG A 70 -8.05 24.75 -4.74
CA ARG A 70 -9.51 24.75 -4.89
C ARG A 70 -10.10 26.08 -4.42
N PRO A 71 -10.58 26.94 -5.34
CA PRO A 71 -11.19 28.21 -4.98
C PRO A 71 -12.54 28.04 -4.26
N GLU A 72 -13.32 26.98 -4.52
CA GLU A 72 -14.70 26.90 -4.03
C GLU A 72 -14.85 26.71 -2.51
N LEU A 73 -13.76 26.45 -1.78
CA LEU A 73 -13.74 26.35 -0.31
C LEU A 73 -13.24 27.64 0.37
N THR A 74 -13.00 28.74 -0.37
CA THR A 74 -12.40 29.97 0.16
C THR A 74 -13.37 30.91 0.88
N ILE A 75 -14.25 30.39 1.74
CA ILE A 75 -14.99 31.22 2.70
C ILE A 75 -14.48 30.89 4.09
N ARG A 76 -13.45 31.65 4.51
CA ARG A 76 -12.71 31.66 5.80
C ARG A 76 -11.42 30.83 5.79
N HIS A 77 -10.30 31.56 5.69
CA HIS A 77 -8.93 31.24 6.09
C HIS A 77 -8.39 29.84 5.73
N TYR A 78 -7.34 29.83 4.90
CA TYR A 78 -6.64 28.68 4.30
C TYR A 78 -7.37 28.08 3.09
N ALA A 79 -6.93 28.45 1.88
CA ALA A 79 -7.20 27.62 0.72
C ALA A 79 -6.59 26.24 1.00
N GLU A 80 -7.42 25.20 1.10
CA GLU A 80 -6.96 23.83 1.23
C GLU A 80 -6.11 23.49 0.01
N ARG A 81 -4.83 23.20 0.23
CA ARG A 81 -3.90 22.83 -0.83
C ARG A 81 -4.08 21.34 -1.11
N TYR A 82 -4.42 21.01 -2.35
CA TYR A 82 -4.52 19.65 -2.84
C TYR A 82 -3.37 19.35 -3.79
N ALA A 83 -3.02 18.08 -3.96
CA ALA A 83 -2.09 17.71 -5.02
C ALA A 83 -2.73 17.90 -6.40
N ALA A 84 -1.91 18.11 -7.43
CA ALA A 84 -2.40 18.26 -8.80
C ALA A 84 -3.11 16.99 -9.31
N LEU A 85 -2.65 15.82 -8.86
CA LEU A 85 -3.32 14.54 -9.03
C LEU A 85 -3.49 13.89 -7.66
N THR A 86 -4.73 13.59 -7.27
CA THR A 86 -5.03 12.95 -5.97
C THR A 86 -5.77 11.64 -6.18
N VAL A 87 -5.32 10.59 -5.50
CA VAL A 87 -6.06 9.33 -5.33
C VAL A 87 -6.31 9.16 -3.84
N PHE A 88 -7.59 9.08 -3.46
CA PHE A 88 -7.99 8.99 -2.05
C PHE A 88 -9.06 7.92 -1.86
N ASP A 89 -8.66 6.65 -1.91
CA ASP A 89 -9.57 5.53 -1.63
C ASP A 89 -8.78 4.20 -1.54
N ASN A 90 -9.20 3.30 -0.66
CA ASN A 90 -8.57 2.01 -0.46
C ASN A 90 -8.91 0.94 -1.51
N LEU A 91 -9.95 1.16 -2.33
CA LEU A 91 -10.42 0.24 -3.37
C LEU A 91 -10.10 0.71 -4.79
N ILE A 92 -9.36 1.81 -4.93
CA ILE A 92 -8.86 2.28 -6.22
C ILE A 92 -7.49 1.67 -6.46
N ASN A 93 -7.30 1.01 -7.62
CA ASN A 93 -6.01 0.55 -8.10
C ASN A 93 -5.52 1.49 -9.22
N PRO A 94 -4.66 2.48 -8.92
CA PRO A 94 -4.20 3.45 -9.90
C PRO A 94 -3.12 2.87 -10.81
N LEU A 95 -3.45 2.84 -12.10
CA LEU A 95 -2.57 2.41 -13.19
C LEU A 95 -2.36 3.59 -14.13
N PHE A 96 -1.31 4.36 -13.90
CA PHE A 96 -1.05 5.61 -14.58
C PHE A 96 0.17 5.52 -15.49
N ASP A 97 0.07 6.05 -16.71
CA ASP A 97 1.13 6.01 -17.70
C ASP A 97 1.23 7.32 -18.49
N ASN A 98 2.44 7.81 -18.71
CA ASN A 98 2.69 9.03 -19.47
C ASN A 98 1.91 10.25 -18.92
N ILE A 99 2.09 10.51 -17.63
CA ILE A 99 1.50 11.64 -16.92
C ILE A 99 2.57 12.68 -16.64
N THR A 100 2.29 13.94 -17.01
CA THR A 100 3.16 15.07 -16.70
C THR A 100 2.47 15.96 -15.67
N VAL A 101 3.13 16.22 -14.53
CA VAL A 101 2.64 17.15 -13.52
C VAL A 101 3.67 18.24 -13.27
N LEU A 102 3.31 19.49 -13.58
CA LEU A 102 4.23 20.63 -13.42
C LEU A 102 3.58 21.79 -12.67
N TYR A 103 4.41 22.47 -11.87
CA TYR A 103 4.07 23.74 -11.22
C TYR A 103 2.84 23.67 -10.29
N SER A 104 2.61 22.54 -9.63
CA SER A 104 1.57 22.40 -8.61
C SER A 104 1.78 23.38 -7.45
N ALA A 105 0.69 23.95 -6.93
CA ALA A 105 0.70 24.79 -5.73
C ALA A 105 0.97 24.00 -4.43
N SER A 106 0.97 22.67 -4.51
CA SER A 106 1.24 21.71 -3.44
C SER A 106 2.09 20.57 -4.01
N ASP A 107 1.86 19.32 -3.57
CA ASP A 107 2.44 18.12 -4.18
C ASP A 107 2.02 17.96 -5.64
N GLY A 108 2.87 17.31 -6.43
CA GLY A 108 2.53 16.91 -7.80
C GLY A 108 1.44 15.83 -7.79
N MET A 109 1.76 14.68 -7.22
CA MET A 109 0.82 13.56 -7.09
C MET A 109 0.71 13.13 -5.63
N ASN A 110 -0.50 12.84 -5.16
CA ASN A 110 -0.74 12.33 -3.81
C ASN A 110 -1.65 11.10 -3.85
N PHE A 111 -1.12 9.98 -3.38
CA PHE A 111 -1.81 8.71 -3.23
C PHE A 111 -2.00 8.44 -1.74
N SER A 112 -3.17 8.78 -1.22
CA SER A 112 -3.45 8.73 0.21
C SER A 112 -4.41 7.60 0.54
N ASN A 113 -4.01 6.76 1.52
CA ASN A 113 -4.80 5.65 2.04
C ASN A 113 -5.16 4.59 0.98
N VAL A 114 -4.27 4.40 0.00
CA VAL A 114 -4.47 3.43 -1.08
C VAL A 114 -4.27 2.01 -0.54
N GLY A 115 -5.24 1.13 -0.80
CA GLY A 115 -5.29 -0.26 -0.33
C GLY A 115 -4.89 -1.28 -1.40
N SER A 116 -4.18 -0.82 -2.42
CA SER A 116 -3.85 -1.52 -3.65
C SER A 116 -2.40 -1.25 -4.05
N SER A 117 -1.91 -2.02 -5.03
CA SER A 117 -0.69 -1.64 -5.75
C SER A 117 -0.89 -0.30 -6.46
N ILE A 118 0.15 0.52 -6.51
CA ILE A 118 0.18 1.75 -7.31
C ILE A 118 1.17 1.54 -8.44
N ARG A 119 0.79 1.79 -9.70
CA ARG A 119 1.73 1.74 -10.83
C ARG A 119 1.73 3.06 -11.57
N LEU A 120 2.89 3.70 -11.62
CA LEU A 120 3.13 4.92 -12.40
C LEU A 120 4.28 4.68 -13.36
N ARG A 121 4.04 4.90 -14.66
CA ARG A 121 5.03 4.68 -15.71
C ARG A 121 5.25 5.89 -16.59
N ASN A 122 6.45 6.02 -17.15
CA ASN A 122 6.79 7.00 -18.20
C ASN A 122 6.39 8.44 -17.87
N SER A 123 6.45 8.83 -16.60
CA SER A 123 5.79 10.04 -16.09
C SER A 123 6.79 11.07 -15.58
N VAL A 124 6.38 12.34 -15.59
CA VAL A 124 7.20 13.47 -15.14
C VAL A 124 6.49 14.19 -13.98
N SER A 125 7.21 14.49 -12.90
CA SER A 125 6.70 15.35 -11.82
C SER A 125 7.75 16.37 -11.41
N ALA A 126 7.54 17.65 -11.76
CA ALA A 126 8.57 18.66 -11.55
C ALA A 126 8.04 20.05 -11.17
N TYR A 127 8.91 20.85 -10.55
CA TYR A 127 8.65 22.24 -10.18
C TYR A 127 7.43 22.43 -9.26
N ASN A 128 7.05 21.41 -8.50
CA ASN A 128 5.92 21.46 -7.58
C ASN A 128 6.34 22.11 -6.24
N ARG A 129 5.42 22.84 -5.59
CA ARG A 129 5.68 23.49 -4.30
C ARG A 129 5.72 22.53 -3.10
N GLY A 130 5.26 21.30 -3.28
CA GLY A 130 5.36 20.20 -2.32
C GLY A 130 6.27 19.09 -2.84
N HIS A 131 5.95 17.85 -2.48
CA HIS A 131 6.62 16.65 -2.98
C HIS A 131 6.35 16.44 -4.48
N GLY A 132 7.26 15.77 -5.18
CA GLY A 132 6.98 15.31 -6.54
C GLY A 132 5.85 14.28 -6.55
N ILE A 133 6.01 13.23 -5.72
CA ILE A 133 5.01 12.19 -5.48
C ILE A 133 4.97 11.91 -3.97
N ALA A 134 3.79 11.96 -3.36
CA ALA A 134 3.55 11.55 -2.00
C ALA A 134 2.64 10.31 -1.98
N VAL A 135 3.04 9.27 -1.25
CA VAL A 135 2.29 8.02 -1.12
C VAL A 135 2.15 7.66 0.34
N THR A 136 0.91 7.42 0.76
CA THR A 136 0.58 6.76 2.03
C THR A 136 -0.19 5.49 1.70
N SER A 137 0.48 4.34 1.69
CA SER A 137 -0.09 3.06 1.28
C SER A 137 -0.43 2.19 2.48
N ARG A 138 -1.53 1.43 2.42
CA ARG A 138 -1.82 0.34 3.39
C ARG A 138 -1.32 -1.03 2.91
N TYR A 139 -0.94 -1.13 1.64
CA TYR A 139 -0.60 -2.39 0.98
C TYR A 139 0.90 -2.48 0.64
N GLY A 140 1.57 -1.36 0.37
CA GLY A 140 2.88 -1.33 -0.29
C GLY A 140 2.74 -1.45 -1.81
N ASN A 141 3.67 -2.16 -2.44
CA ASN A 141 3.73 -2.43 -3.89
C ASN A 141 3.50 -1.17 -4.75
N VAL A 142 4.30 -0.13 -4.47
CA VAL A 142 4.31 1.11 -5.26
C VAL A 142 5.39 1.00 -6.32
N THR A 143 5.00 0.86 -7.58
CA THR A 143 5.92 0.78 -8.71
C THR A 143 6.00 2.13 -9.43
N LEU A 144 7.19 2.72 -9.42
CA LEU A 144 7.57 3.90 -10.18
C LEU A 144 8.59 3.45 -11.24
N ASP A 145 8.18 3.40 -12.51
CA ASP A 145 9.04 2.91 -13.60
C ASP A 145 9.18 3.96 -14.71
N ASN A 146 10.42 4.24 -15.09
CA ASN A 146 10.74 5.29 -16.06
C ASN A 146 10.11 6.65 -15.68
N VAL A 147 10.25 7.07 -14.41
CA VAL A 147 9.74 8.36 -13.94
C VAL A 147 10.86 9.38 -13.78
N HIS A 148 10.57 10.63 -14.14
CA HIS A 148 11.49 11.76 -14.03
C HIS A 148 10.93 12.77 -13.02
N ILE A 149 11.57 12.87 -11.86
CA ILE A 149 11.10 13.69 -10.73
C ILE A 149 12.17 14.69 -10.36
N PHE A 150 11.92 15.99 -10.54
CA PHE A 150 12.96 16.98 -10.33
C PHE A 150 12.49 18.38 -9.95
N ASP A 151 13.39 19.13 -9.31
CA ASP A 151 13.18 20.53 -8.94
C ASP A 151 11.89 20.78 -8.12
N ASN A 152 11.44 19.80 -7.32
CA ASN A 152 10.32 19.96 -6.40
C ASN A 152 10.81 20.56 -5.07
N ALA A 153 9.97 21.35 -4.39
CA ALA A 153 10.32 21.98 -3.13
C ALA A 153 10.26 21.02 -1.92
N GLY A 154 9.60 19.88 -2.06
CA GLY A 154 9.59 18.79 -1.08
C GLY A 154 10.60 17.69 -1.41
N ASP A 155 10.29 16.47 -0.95
CA ASP A 155 10.98 15.25 -1.40
C ASP A 155 10.58 14.94 -2.85
N GLY A 156 11.46 14.28 -3.61
CA GLY A 156 11.09 13.76 -4.93
C GLY A 156 9.97 12.73 -4.80
N VAL A 157 10.21 11.68 -4.01
CA VAL A 157 9.24 10.67 -3.62
C VAL A 157 9.18 10.61 -2.10
N TYR A 158 8.00 10.82 -1.53
CA TYR A 158 7.70 10.52 -0.13
C TYR A 158 6.80 9.29 -0.07
N TYR A 159 7.24 8.25 0.63
CA TYR A 159 6.45 7.06 0.90
C TYR A 159 6.28 6.87 2.40
N ALA A 160 5.07 6.55 2.82
CA ALA A 160 4.77 6.13 4.18
C ALA A 160 3.87 4.88 4.16
N MET A 161 4.26 3.86 4.91
CA MET A 161 3.36 2.74 5.17
C MET A 161 2.38 3.14 6.27
N ASN A 162 1.09 2.93 6.00
CA ASN A 162 0.01 3.07 6.97
C ASN A 162 -0.37 1.70 7.54
N ASN A 163 0.22 1.36 8.69
CA ASN A 163 -0.01 0.11 9.41
C ASN A 163 -1.26 0.13 10.31
N THR A 164 -2.21 1.04 10.07
CA THR A 164 -3.46 1.05 10.83
C THR A 164 -4.38 -0.10 10.41
N GLU A 165 -5.15 -0.60 11.37
CA GLU A 165 -6.21 -1.57 11.09
C GLU A 165 -7.29 -0.98 10.18
N TRP A 166 -7.92 -1.84 9.39
CA TRP A 166 -9.13 -1.45 8.65
C TRP A 166 -10.26 -1.12 9.62
N SER A 167 -10.85 0.06 9.47
CA SER A 167 -12.07 0.41 10.20
C SER A 167 -13.20 -0.56 9.89
N LEU A 168 -14.17 -0.70 10.80
CA LEU A 168 -15.35 -1.56 10.57
C LEU A 168 -16.05 -1.21 9.26
N ARG A 169 -16.18 0.09 8.97
CA ARG A 169 -16.74 0.60 7.72
C ARG A 169 -15.97 0.11 6.50
N GLU A 170 -14.63 0.21 6.49
CA GLU A 170 -13.82 -0.27 5.37
C GLU A 170 -13.90 -1.80 5.20
N GLN A 171 -14.06 -2.55 6.30
CA GLN A 171 -14.25 -4.00 6.26
C GLN A 171 -15.63 -4.40 5.71
N GLU A 172 -16.68 -3.67 6.08
CA GLU A 172 -18.05 -3.89 5.60
C GLU A 172 -18.22 -3.46 4.14
N GLU A 173 -17.50 -2.41 3.72
CA GLU A 173 -17.50 -1.92 2.33
C GLU A 173 -16.63 -2.78 1.39
N SER A 174 -15.81 -3.68 1.93
CA SER A 174 -15.10 -4.68 1.13
C SER A 174 -16.07 -5.79 0.72
N PRO A 175 -16.14 -6.17 -0.58
CA PRO A 175 -17.08 -7.16 -1.08
C PRO A 175 -16.92 -8.58 -0.50
N LYS A 176 -15.87 -8.83 0.29
CA LYS A 176 -15.68 -10.04 1.12
C LYS A 176 -15.15 -9.60 2.49
N ARG A 177 -15.51 -10.31 3.57
CA ARG A 177 -14.80 -10.23 4.86
C ARG A 177 -13.31 -10.49 4.57
N LEU A 178 -12.50 -9.43 4.64
CA LEU A 178 -11.11 -9.48 4.19
C LEU A 178 -10.32 -10.54 4.98
N TYR A 179 -10.51 -10.58 6.30
CA TYR A 179 -9.75 -11.45 7.19
C TYR A 179 -10.41 -12.80 7.44
N LYS A 180 -9.67 -13.87 7.13
CA LYS A 180 -9.95 -15.24 7.58
C LYS A 180 -9.30 -15.50 8.94
N SER A 181 -9.78 -16.47 9.71
CA SER A 181 -9.08 -16.90 10.93
C SER A 181 -7.78 -17.62 10.54
N PHE A 182 -6.64 -17.22 11.10
CA PHE A 182 -5.38 -17.91 10.85
C PHE A 182 -5.35 -19.33 11.44
N CYS A 183 -6.13 -19.58 12.50
CA CYS A 183 -6.15 -20.87 13.18
C CYS A 183 -7.12 -21.89 12.57
N GLU A 184 -7.92 -21.48 11.59
CA GLU A 184 -8.85 -22.36 10.89
C GLU A 184 -8.24 -22.79 9.56
N THR A 185 -8.20 -24.10 9.30
CA THR A 185 -7.61 -24.66 8.07
C THR A 185 -8.28 -24.05 6.84
N ALA A 186 -7.50 -23.35 6.01
CA ALA A 186 -8.00 -22.86 4.74
C ALA A 186 -7.89 -23.97 3.69
N ASN A 187 -9.01 -24.50 3.22
CA ASN A 187 -9.04 -25.55 2.19
C ASN A 187 -8.46 -25.09 0.83
N SER A 188 -8.57 -23.79 0.53
CA SER A 188 -7.91 -23.13 -0.59
C SER A 188 -7.62 -21.67 -0.23
N VAL A 189 -6.39 -21.22 -0.54
CA VAL A 189 -5.94 -19.85 -0.25
C VAL A 189 -5.73 -19.14 -1.59
N GLU A 190 -6.55 -18.12 -1.85
CA GLU A 190 -6.35 -17.17 -2.95
C GLU A 190 -5.46 -16.02 -2.46
N PHE A 191 -4.47 -15.61 -3.24
CA PHE A 191 -3.59 -14.48 -2.90
C PHE A 191 -4.07 -13.17 -3.55
N PRO A 192 -3.93 -12.00 -2.88
CA PRO A 192 -3.48 -11.85 -1.50
C PRO A 192 -4.53 -12.39 -0.51
N SER A 193 -4.09 -13.14 0.51
CA SER A 193 -4.99 -13.67 1.55
C SER A 193 -4.70 -13.02 2.88
N TYR A 194 -5.73 -12.41 3.48
CA TYR A 194 -5.62 -11.74 4.76
C TYR A 194 -6.12 -12.65 5.88
N PHE A 195 -5.39 -12.63 6.99
CA PHE A 195 -5.64 -13.45 8.16
C PHE A 195 -5.63 -12.62 9.44
N THR A 196 -6.51 -13.01 10.36
CA THR A 196 -6.48 -12.58 11.74
C THR A 196 -6.12 -13.79 12.59
N TYR A 197 -5.00 -13.69 13.29
CA TYR A 197 -4.65 -14.61 14.36
C TYR A 197 -5.16 -14.04 15.69
N ARG A 198 -6.01 -14.82 16.35
CA ARG A 198 -6.34 -14.63 17.77
C ARG A 198 -5.70 -15.78 18.53
N PRO A 199 -5.02 -15.51 19.66
CA PRO A 199 -4.33 -16.56 20.38
C PRO A 199 -5.34 -17.63 20.81
N PRO A 200 -5.09 -18.91 20.47
CA PRO A 200 -5.69 -20.01 21.18
C PRO A 200 -5.18 -20.06 22.63
N ALA A 201 -5.54 -21.11 23.39
CA ALA A 201 -5.04 -21.28 24.76
C ALA A 201 -3.51 -21.18 24.85
N ALA A 202 -2.98 -20.62 25.95
CA ALA A 202 -1.55 -20.40 26.12
C ALA A 202 -0.73 -21.68 25.84
N GLY A 203 0.38 -21.55 25.09
CA GLY A 203 1.23 -22.67 24.72
C GLY A 203 0.77 -23.48 23.50
N THR A 204 -0.32 -23.08 22.84
CA THR A 204 -0.74 -23.67 21.56
C THR A 204 -0.30 -22.80 20.38
N CYS A 205 -0.05 -23.46 19.24
CA CYS A 205 0.35 -22.82 18.00
C CYS A 205 -0.67 -23.09 16.90
N CYS A 206 -0.89 -22.10 16.05
CA CYS A 206 -1.62 -22.28 14.79
C CYS A 206 -0.60 -22.40 13.66
N THR A 207 -0.85 -23.32 12.73
CA THR A 207 0.04 -23.56 11.59
C THR A 207 -0.79 -23.50 10.30
N GLN A 208 -0.30 -22.77 9.31
CA GLN A 208 -0.89 -22.68 7.98
C GLN A 208 0.17 -22.97 6.92
N ALA A 209 -0.17 -23.84 5.98
CA ALA A 209 0.64 -24.10 4.80
C ALA A 209 0.05 -23.36 3.60
N PHE A 210 0.92 -22.69 2.85
CA PHE A 210 0.58 -21.93 1.68
C PHE A 210 1.31 -22.50 0.47
N SER A 211 0.64 -22.54 -0.67
CA SER A 211 1.23 -22.91 -1.96
C SER A 211 0.69 -22.00 -3.05
N SER A 212 1.57 -21.65 -4.00
CA SER A 212 1.28 -20.79 -5.14
C SER A 212 1.74 -21.43 -6.45
N MET A 213 1.56 -20.72 -7.56
CA MET A 213 2.05 -21.15 -8.87
C MET A 213 3.56 -21.37 -8.86
N TYR A 214 4.06 -22.24 -9.75
CA TYR A 214 5.49 -22.44 -9.90
C TYR A 214 6.20 -21.12 -10.25
N ASN A 215 7.43 -20.97 -9.75
CA ASN A 215 8.30 -19.79 -9.91
C ASN A 215 7.86 -18.50 -9.20
N THR A 216 6.76 -18.49 -8.45
CA THR A 216 6.45 -17.38 -7.54
C THR A 216 7.02 -17.64 -6.15
N ARG A 217 7.24 -16.57 -5.39
CA ARG A 217 7.59 -16.60 -3.97
C ARG A 217 6.44 -16.09 -3.14
N LEU A 218 6.24 -16.72 -2.00
CA LEU A 218 5.27 -16.27 -1.00
C LEU A 218 5.94 -15.33 -0.01
N THR A 219 5.31 -14.19 0.25
CA THR A 219 5.74 -13.21 1.26
C THR A 219 4.63 -13.01 2.29
N VAL A 220 5.01 -13.07 3.57
CA VAL A 220 4.13 -12.80 4.71
C VAL A 220 4.38 -11.38 5.18
N HIS A 221 3.32 -10.58 5.20
CA HIS A 221 3.33 -9.22 5.72
C HIS A 221 2.56 -9.16 7.03
N PHE A 222 3.11 -8.45 8.01
CA PHE A 222 2.42 -8.14 9.26
C PHE A 222 1.84 -6.74 9.15
N GLN A 223 0.52 -6.66 9.16
CA GLN A 223 -0.17 -5.38 9.06
C GLN A 223 -0.28 -4.71 10.42
N SER A 224 -0.69 -5.45 11.45
CA SER A 224 -0.85 -4.92 12.80
C SER A 224 -0.66 -6.00 13.87
N VAL A 225 -0.15 -5.57 15.02
CA VAL A 225 -0.01 -6.40 16.23
C VAL A 225 -0.63 -5.61 17.37
N PHE A 226 -1.82 -6.04 17.81
CA PHE A 226 -2.51 -5.49 18.96
C PHE A 226 -2.34 -6.43 20.14
N LEU A 227 -1.71 -5.94 21.21
CA LEU A 227 -1.52 -6.67 22.45
C LEU A 227 -2.23 -5.94 23.59
N ALA A 228 -3.05 -6.66 24.36
CA ALA A 228 -3.69 -6.13 25.55
C ALA A 228 -2.68 -5.95 26.71
N ASP A 229 -1.62 -6.77 26.75
CA ASP A 229 -0.49 -6.64 27.68
C ASP A 229 0.82 -6.59 26.89
N TYR A 230 1.62 -5.55 27.12
CA TYR A 230 2.93 -5.35 26.47
C TYR A 230 3.97 -6.43 26.81
N ARG A 231 3.71 -7.22 27.86
CA ARG A 231 4.55 -8.36 28.29
C ARG A 231 4.25 -9.65 27.53
N THR A 232 3.12 -9.73 26.84
CA THR A 232 2.81 -10.89 26.00
C THR A 232 3.79 -10.95 24.83
N ARG A 233 4.28 -12.15 24.51
CA ARG A 233 5.16 -12.38 23.36
C ARG A 233 4.56 -13.43 22.45
N TYR A 234 4.80 -13.29 21.17
CA TYR A 234 4.45 -14.26 20.15
C TYR A 234 5.72 -14.78 19.51
N ARG A 235 5.70 -16.04 19.08
CA ARG A 235 6.79 -16.62 18.30
C ARG A 235 6.24 -16.99 16.94
N ILE A 236 6.96 -16.61 15.89
CA ILE A 236 6.68 -17.05 14.54
C ILE A 236 7.82 -17.90 13.99
N GLU A 237 7.46 -19.03 13.40
CA GLU A 237 8.36 -19.92 12.68
C GLU A 237 7.90 -19.97 11.21
N LEU A 238 8.82 -19.73 10.28
CA LEU A 238 8.58 -19.84 8.85
C LEU A 238 9.48 -20.93 8.27
N TYR A 239 8.91 -21.80 7.46
CA TYR A 239 9.65 -22.86 6.78
C TYR A 239 9.46 -22.76 5.26
N ASN A 240 10.54 -23.02 4.52
CA ASN A 240 10.55 -22.97 3.06
C ASN A 240 9.99 -24.27 2.46
N GLY A 241 8.67 -24.43 2.54
CA GLY A 241 7.92 -25.61 2.09
C GLY A 241 6.65 -25.79 2.91
N GLN A 242 5.90 -26.87 2.70
CA GLN A 242 4.62 -27.11 3.39
C GLN A 242 4.73 -27.82 4.76
N PHE A 243 5.94 -28.22 5.18
CA PHE A 243 6.15 -29.04 6.37
C PHE A 243 7.27 -28.48 7.25
N ASP A 244 7.25 -28.78 8.54
CA ASP A 244 8.22 -28.29 9.53
C ASP A 244 9.57 -29.01 9.52
N ILE A 245 9.69 -30.06 8.71
CA ILE A 245 10.97 -30.70 8.35
C ILE A 245 11.74 -29.91 7.28
N MET A 246 11.09 -28.94 6.63
CA MET A 246 11.70 -28.12 5.59
C MET A 246 12.66 -27.08 6.20
N PRO A 247 13.52 -26.43 5.40
CA PRO A 247 14.45 -25.43 5.91
C PRO A 247 13.73 -24.30 6.64
N LEU A 248 14.11 -24.06 7.91
CA LEU A 248 13.64 -22.94 8.71
C LEU A 248 14.19 -21.63 8.11
N LEU A 249 13.29 -20.74 7.70
CA LEU A 249 13.60 -19.41 7.19
C LEU A 249 13.75 -18.39 8.32
N ALA A 250 12.88 -18.46 9.31
CA ALA A 250 12.86 -17.53 10.44
C ALA A 250 12.26 -18.19 11.68
N ASN A 251 12.80 -17.84 12.85
CA ASN A 251 12.23 -18.15 14.17
C ASN A 251 12.39 -16.90 15.05
N ILE A 252 11.32 -16.12 15.16
CA ILE A 252 11.36 -14.77 15.72
C ILE A 252 10.33 -14.65 16.83
N THR A 253 10.77 -14.15 17.99
CA THR A 253 9.88 -13.75 19.08
C THR A 253 9.60 -12.26 19.01
N PHE A 254 8.34 -11.84 19.09
CA PHE A 254 7.91 -10.47 18.87
C PHE A 254 6.79 -10.04 19.82
N ASN A 255 6.73 -8.74 20.08
CA ASN A 255 5.64 -8.08 20.81
C ASN A 255 5.21 -6.76 20.12
N ARG A 256 5.63 -6.57 18.88
CA ARG A 256 5.33 -5.44 17.99
C ARG A 256 5.31 -5.92 16.55
N THR A 257 4.91 -5.06 15.61
CA THR A 257 4.93 -5.39 14.18
C THR A 257 6.31 -5.84 13.72
N LEU A 258 6.34 -6.83 12.83
CA LEU A 258 7.55 -7.44 12.29
C LEU A 258 7.77 -7.02 10.83
N GLU A 259 9.02 -7.11 10.38
CA GLU A 259 9.36 -7.04 8.97
C GLU A 259 8.69 -8.18 8.17
N SER A 260 8.54 -7.95 6.87
CA SER A 260 7.97 -8.93 5.95
C SER A 260 8.96 -10.06 5.68
N LEU A 261 8.46 -11.28 5.57
CA LEU A 261 9.31 -12.47 5.40
C LEU A 261 8.91 -13.24 4.15
N SER A 262 9.87 -13.48 3.27
CA SER A 262 9.66 -14.18 1.99
C SER A 262 10.26 -15.57 1.98
N SER A 263 9.55 -16.50 1.36
CA SER A 263 10.05 -17.81 0.97
C SER A 263 11.03 -17.72 -0.22
N PHE A 264 11.77 -18.82 -0.44
CA PHE A 264 12.59 -19.01 -1.64
C PHE A 264 11.89 -19.84 -2.71
N SER A 265 10.77 -20.48 -2.36
CA SER A 265 9.97 -21.37 -3.21
C SER A 265 8.52 -20.87 -3.33
N ASN A 266 7.70 -21.59 -4.09
CA ASN A 266 6.26 -21.34 -4.19
C ASN A 266 5.46 -21.88 -3.00
N GLU A 267 6.13 -22.41 -1.98
CA GLU A 267 5.54 -23.01 -0.79
C GLU A 267 6.09 -22.39 0.49
N LEU A 268 5.22 -22.24 1.49
CA LEU A 268 5.57 -21.64 2.77
C LEU A 268 4.70 -22.21 3.89
N LEU A 269 5.33 -22.65 4.98
CA LEU A 269 4.66 -22.99 6.22
C LEU A 269 4.87 -21.87 7.22
N VAL A 270 3.79 -21.35 7.77
CA VAL A 270 3.82 -20.32 8.81
C VAL A 270 3.22 -20.90 10.07
N ARG A 271 3.98 -20.86 11.18
CA ARG A 271 3.52 -21.28 12.50
C ARG A 271 3.61 -20.11 13.47
N LEU A 272 2.46 -19.75 14.04
CA LEU A 272 2.32 -18.69 15.04
C LEU A 272 1.99 -19.33 16.39
N CYS A 273 2.82 -19.04 17.38
CA CYS A 273 2.72 -19.56 18.73
C CYS A 273 2.51 -18.44 19.73
N HIS A 274 1.57 -18.62 20.65
CA HIS A 274 1.45 -17.77 21.83
C HIS A 274 2.44 -18.24 22.90
N SER A 275 3.42 -17.41 23.24
CA SER A 275 4.41 -17.68 24.29
C SER A 275 4.21 -16.73 25.46
N CYS A 276 4.06 -17.29 26.65
CA CYS A 276 3.80 -16.50 27.84
C CYS A 276 4.82 -16.80 28.93
N ASP A 277 5.56 -15.77 29.35
CA ASP A 277 6.64 -15.90 30.34
C ASP A 277 6.08 -16.19 31.75
N ASP A 278 4.85 -15.75 32.07
CA ASP A 278 4.16 -16.05 33.35
C ASP A 278 2.73 -16.55 33.13
N VAL A 279 2.56 -17.87 33.11
CA VAL A 279 1.28 -18.57 32.91
C VAL A 279 0.22 -18.20 33.96
N ARG A 280 0.63 -17.62 35.10
CA ARG A 280 -0.29 -17.15 36.16
C ARG A 280 -0.85 -15.76 35.90
N SER A 281 -0.28 -15.02 34.95
CA SER A 281 -0.80 -13.71 34.57
C SER A 281 -2.12 -13.86 33.83
N LEU A 282 -3.14 -13.11 34.24
CA LEU A 282 -4.43 -13.02 33.54
C LEU A 282 -4.27 -12.59 32.07
N SER A 283 -3.19 -11.88 31.73
CA SER A 283 -2.89 -11.51 30.35
C SER A 283 -2.56 -12.70 29.44
N CYS A 284 -2.02 -13.80 29.97
CA CYS A 284 -1.74 -15.01 29.19
C CYS A 284 -2.99 -15.78 28.77
N TRP A 285 -4.13 -15.44 29.36
CA TRP A 285 -5.42 -16.04 29.04
C TRP A 285 -6.36 -15.03 28.36
N ASN A 286 -5.89 -13.80 28.14
CA ASN A 286 -6.67 -12.76 27.51
C ASN A 286 -6.68 -12.94 25.98
N GLN A 287 -7.82 -13.34 25.44
CA GLN A 287 -8.02 -13.56 23.99
C GLN A 287 -8.28 -12.26 23.21
N SER A 288 -8.01 -11.10 23.82
CA SER A 288 -8.19 -9.80 23.18
C SER A 288 -7.04 -9.45 22.23
N ASP A 289 -5.90 -10.13 22.32
CA ASP A 289 -4.78 -9.93 21.42
C ASP A 289 -5.17 -10.29 19.98
N ARG A 290 -4.64 -9.52 19.02
CA ARG A 290 -4.92 -9.71 17.61
C ARG A 290 -3.67 -9.44 16.79
N ILE A 291 -3.30 -10.39 15.94
CA ILE A 291 -2.25 -10.21 14.93
C ILE A 291 -2.91 -10.30 13.56
N GLN A 292 -2.80 -9.23 12.77
CA GLN A 292 -3.27 -9.19 11.40
C GLN A 292 -2.09 -9.34 10.46
N LEU A 293 -2.18 -10.34 9.59
CA LEU A 293 -1.17 -10.62 8.59
C LEU A 293 -1.83 -10.92 7.26
N TYR A 294 -1.07 -10.82 6.19
CA TYR A 294 -1.51 -11.31 4.90
C TYR A 294 -0.36 -11.92 4.15
N VAL A 295 -0.71 -12.83 3.24
CA VAL A 295 0.25 -13.53 2.39
C VAL A 295 0.00 -13.11 0.96
N VAL A 296 1.06 -12.80 0.23
CA VAL A 296 1.05 -12.49 -1.20
C VAL A 296 1.96 -13.44 -1.94
N ASN A 297 1.70 -13.63 -3.23
CA ASN A 297 2.62 -14.27 -4.15
C ASN A 297 3.13 -13.24 -5.16
N ASP A 298 4.42 -13.26 -5.43
CA ASP A 298 5.04 -12.39 -6.43
C ASP A 298 6.19 -13.14 -7.13
N ASP A 299 6.67 -12.65 -8.26
CA ASP A 299 7.81 -13.20 -9.01
C ASP A 299 9.14 -13.07 -8.22
N GLY A 300 9.13 -12.26 -7.15
CA GLY A 300 10.27 -11.99 -6.28
C GLY A 300 9.88 -11.80 -4.81
N ARG A 301 10.67 -11.03 -4.07
CA ARG A 301 10.26 -10.57 -2.75
C ARG A 301 9.32 -9.38 -2.96
N ASP A 302 8.12 -9.41 -2.39
CA ASP A 302 7.19 -8.27 -2.48
C ASP A 302 7.80 -7.08 -1.72
N ALA A 303 8.01 -5.97 -2.44
CA ALA A 303 8.57 -4.75 -1.91
C ALA A 303 7.48 -3.73 -1.61
N ASP A 304 7.74 -2.84 -0.66
CA ASP A 304 6.82 -1.74 -0.40
C ASP A 304 6.90 -0.70 -1.54
N VAL A 305 8.10 -0.49 -2.09
CA VAL A 305 8.36 0.47 -3.18
C VAL A 305 9.36 -0.13 -4.16
N HIS A 306 9.04 -0.06 -5.45
CA HIS A 306 9.93 -0.36 -6.57
C HIS A 306 10.16 0.92 -7.37
N ILE A 307 11.42 1.32 -7.56
CA ILE A 307 11.82 2.47 -8.36
C ILE A 307 12.79 1.99 -9.44
N TRP A 308 12.33 1.96 -10.67
CA TRP A 308 13.05 1.39 -11.80
C TRP A 308 13.25 2.41 -12.91
N ASN A 309 14.40 2.35 -13.60
CA ASN A 309 14.68 3.15 -14.80
C ASN A 309 14.45 4.65 -14.64
N SER A 310 14.58 5.18 -13.42
CA SER A 310 14.05 6.50 -13.08
C SER A 310 15.15 7.52 -12.81
N ARG A 311 14.77 8.79 -12.77
CA ARG A 311 15.67 9.90 -12.44
C ARG A 311 15.01 10.83 -11.43
N ILE A 312 15.60 10.93 -10.25
CA ILE A 312 15.08 11.72 -9.12
C ILE A 312 16.13 12.71 -8.64
N VAL A 313 16.03 13.97 -9.06
CA VAL A 313 17.15 14.92 -8.97
C VAL A 313 16.75 16.32 -8.54
N ASN A 314 17.64 17.06 -7.88
CA ASN A 314 17.45 18.48 -7.53
C ASN A 314 16.19 18.80 -6.68
N ASN A 315 15.66 17.85 -5.91
CA ASN A 315 14.57 18.15 -4.99
C ASN A 315 15.12 18.84 -3.74
N SER A 316 14.35 19.76 -3.16
CA SER A 316 14.80 20.63 -2.05
C SER A 316 14.81 19.91 -0.69
N LEU A 317 14.30 18.67 -0.61
CA LEU A 317 14.49 17.77 0.52
C LEU A 317 15.27 16.52 0.08
N SER A 318 14.77 15.32 0.36
CA SER A 318 15.38 14.06 -0.05
C SER A 318 14.93 13.67 -1.46
N GLY A 319 15.73 12.87 -2.17
CA GLY A 319 15.30 12.27 -3.43
C GLY A 319 14.15 11.32 -3.19
N VAL A 320 14.38 10.31 -2.35
CA VAL A 320 13.39 9.34 -1.91
C VAL A 320 13.41 9.28 -0.40
N ARG A 321 12.27 9.51 0.24
CA ARG A 321 12.07 9.36 1.68
C ARG A 321 11.03 8.29 1.95
N VAL A 322 11.36 7.37 2.84
CA VAL A 322 10.52 6.22 3.22
C VAL A 322 10.31 6.23 4.72
N VAL A 323 9.05 6.13 5.14
CA VAL A 323 8.62 6.12 6.54
C VAL A 323 7.84 4.83 6.80
N ASN A 324 8.11 4.20 7.93
CA ASN A 324 7.50 2.94 8.39
C ASN A 324 7.67 1.78 7.39
N LEU A 325 8.85 1.62 6.80
CA LEU A 325 9.14 0.53 5.89
C LEU A 325 8.86 -0.84 6.55
N ARG A 326 8.04 -1.67 5.92
CA ARG A 326 7.63 -2.98 6.41
C ARG A 326 8.36 -4.12 5.69
N SER A 327 8.64 -3.94 4.41
CA SER A 327 9.42 -4.89 3.60
C SER A 327 10.73 -4.22 3.19
N LEU A 328 10.98 -4.13 1.89
CA LEU A 328 12.14 -3.50 1.30
C LEU A 328 11.74 -2.41 0.32
N ILE A 329 12.71 -1.57 -0.04
CA ILE A 329 12.67 -0.70 -1.21
C ILE A 329 13.64 -1.26 -2.27
N GLU A 330 13.15 -1.44 -3.48
CA GLU A 330 13.95 -1.87 -4.62
C GLU A 330 14.26 -0.67 -5.51
N ILE A 331 15.54 -0.35 -5.67
CA ILE A 331 16.00 0.71 -6.57
C ILE A 331 16.87 0.05 -7.64
N ASN A 332 16.40 0.08 -8.89
CA ASN A 332 17.09 -0.54 -10.01
C ASN A 332 17.25 0.47 -11.16
N GLN A 333 18.43 0.51 -11.78
CA GLN A 333 18.72 1.38 -12.94
C GLN A 333 18.24 2.84 -12.76
N THR A 334 18.30 3.36 -11.54
CA THR A 334 17.74 4.66 -11.16
C THR A 334 18.82 5.60 -10.67
N ILE A 335 18.75 6.86 -11.10
CA ILE A 335 19.68 7.91 -10.68
C ILE A 335 18.98 8.79 -9.64
N ILE A 336 19.55 8.83 -8.43
CA ILE A 336 19.11 9.73 -7.36
C ILE A 336 20.28 10.64 -7.01
N ASN A 337 20.25 11.90 -7.42
CA ASN A 337 21.39 12.81 -7.23
C ASN A 337 20.99 14.27 -7.01
N HIS A 338 21.92 15.06 -6.47
CA HIS A 338 21.77 16.52 -6.26
C HIS A 338 20.51 16.95 -5.49
N ASN A 339 19.93 16.07 -4.65
CA ASN A 339 18.87 16.44 -3.72
C ASN A 339 19.49 17.10 -2.49
N GLN A 340 18.81 18.10 -1.91
CA GLN A 340 19.41 18.98 -0.91
C GLN A 340 19.73 18.30 0.43
N ARG A 341 18.93 17.31 0.85
CA ARG A 341 19.17 16.56 2.10
C ARG A 341 19.89 15.23 1.85
N HIS A 342 19.15 14.24 1.36
CA HIS A 342 19.64 12.88 1.16
C HIS A 342 19.24 12.37 -0.23
N GLY A 343 20.00 11.40 -0.77
CA GLY A 343 19.55 10.65 -1.94
C GLY A 343 18.37 9.76 -1.56
N LEU A 344 18.64 8.76 -0.73
CA LEU A 344 17.65 7.89 -0.10
C LEU A 344 17.67 8.11 1.42
N ASP A 345 16.50 8.26 2.01
CA ASP A 345 16.28 8.46 3.45
C ASP A 345 15.24 7.45 3.96
N ILE A 346 15.64 6.58 4.89
CA ILE A 346 14.75 5.60 5.53
C ILE A 346 14.61 6.03 7.00
N ASP A 347 13.48 6.63 7.34
CA ASP A 347 13.25 7.28 8.64
C ASP A 347 12.86 6.27 9.73
N SER A 348 12.03 5.29 9.37
CA SER A 348 11.56 4.25 10.28
C SER A 348 11.15 2.98 9.54
N GLY A 349 11.07 1.86 10.28
CA GLY A 349 10.64 0.57 9.77
C GLY A 349 10.26 -0.39 10.91
N ALA A 350 9.78 -1.58 10.53
CA ALA A 350 9.36 -2.63 11.45
C ALA A 350 10.53 -3.30 12.21
#